data_AF-A0A3M2AN59-F1
#
_entry.id   AF-A0A3M2AN59-F1
#
_cell.length_a   1.000
_cell.length_b   1.000
_cell.length_c   1.000
_cell.angle_alpha   90.00
_cell.angle_beta   90.00
_cell.angle_gamma   90.00
#
_symmetry.space_group_name_H-M   'P 1'
#
loop_
_entity.id
_entity.type
_entity.pdbx_description
1 polymer ?
#
loop_
_entity_poly.entity_id
_entity_poly.type
_entity_poly.pdbx_seq_one_letter_code
_entity_poly.pdbx_strand_id
1 'polypeptide(L)'
;MRTTLTLDEDVAAQLSRLRNTRKGVKLKDLINEALRYGLKQMMTPQRPSTLYSTQAVSLGRCLVGSLDDVAEVLAIAEGEAFR
;
A
#
# COMPACT_ATOMS: atom_id res chain seq x y z
N MET A 1 13.59 33.52 3.14
CA MET A 1 15.03 33.18 3.26
C MET A 1 15.55 32.72 1.90
N ARG A 2 16.79 33.07 1.54
CA ARG A 2 17.46 32.53 0.35
C ARG A 2 18.43 31.44 0.83
N THR A 3 18.28 30.25 0.27
CA THR A 3 19.03 29.05 0.68
C THR A 3 19.41 28.28 -0.57
N THR A 4 20.58 27.66 -0.55
CA THR A 4 20.99 26.67 -1.55
C THR A 4 20.79 25.28 -0.95
N LEU A 5 20.09 24.41 -1.67
CA LEU A 5 19.80 23.04 -1.25
C LEU A 5 20.27 22.09 -2.36
N THR A 6 21.10 21.12 -2.02
CA THR A 6 21.44 20.00 -2.90
C THR A 6 20.29 19.00 -2.86
N LEU A 7 19.85 18.53 -4.04
CA LEU A 7 18.80 17.53 -4.18
C LEU A 7 19.38 16.28 -4.81
N ASP A 8 18.99 15.12 -4.28
CA ASP A 8 19.32 13.83 -4.88
C ASP A 8 18.66 13.69 -6.26
N GLU A 9 19.25 12.84 -7.10
CA GLU A 9 18.86 12.70 -8.51
C GLU A 9 17.40 12.23 -8.67
N ASP A 10 16.95 11.34 -7.81
CA ASP A 10 15.58 10.83 -7.78
C ASP A 10 14.58 11.94 -7.38
N VAL A 11 14.92 12.76 -6.39
CA VAL A 11 14.11 13.91 -5.96
C VAL A 11 14.01 14.96 -7.07
N ALA A 12 15.13 15.28 -7.72
CA ALA A 12 15.16 16.22 -8.84
C ALA A 12 14.32 15.72 -10.03
N ALA A 13 14.36 14.42 -10.33
CA ALA A 13 13.54 13.79 -11.35
C ALA A 13 12.04 13.87 -11.02
N GLN A 14 11.66 13.60 -9.76
CA GLN A 14 10.27 13.69 -9.31
C GLN A 14 9.73 15.13 -9.41
N LEU A 15 10.49 16.13 -8.95
CA LEU A 15 10.09 17.54 -9.06
C LEU A 15 9.92 17.97 -10.52
N SER A 16 10.81 17.51 -11.41
CA SER A 16 10.73 17.79 -12.85
C SER A 16 9.46 17.21 -13.46
N ARG A 17 9.12 15.95 -13.14
CA ARG A 17 7.87 15.31 -13.56
C ARG A 17 6.65 16.07 -13.05
N LEU A 18 6.62 16.41 -11.77
CA LEU A 18 5.51 17.12 -11.15
C LEU A 18 5.28 18.50 -11.79
N ARG A 19 6.36 19.22 -12.11
CA ARG A 19 6.32 20.52 -12.79
C ARG A 19 5.79 20.40 -14.22
N ASN A 20 6.13 19.33 -14.94
CA ASN A 20 5.62 19.10 -16.29
C ASN A 20 4.11 18.80 -16.29
N THR A 21 3.62 18.09 -15.28
CA THR A 21 2.19 17.81 -15.10
C THR A 21 1.43 19.07 -14.67
N ARG A 22 1.99 19.87 -13.75
CA ARG A 22 1.40 21.13 -13.27
C ARG A 22 1.93 22.32 -14.06
N LYS A 23 1.40 22.51 -15.27
CA LYS A 23 1.79 23.62 -16.17
C LYS A 23 1.73 24.98 -15.47
N GLY A 24 2.79 25.78 -15.61
CA GLY A 24 2.84 27.16 -15.13
C GLY A 24 3.30 27.36 -13.68
N VAL A 25 3.54 26.29 -12.90
CA VAL A 25 4.01 26.41 -11.52
C VAL A 25 5.51 26.72 -11.48
N LYS A 26 5.90 27.76 -10.72
CA LYS A 26 7.32 28.09 -10.51
C LYS A 26 7.99 27.02 -9.66
N LEU A 27 9.23 26.66 -10.00
CA LEU A 27 10.02 25.65 -9.27
C LEU A 27 10.09 25.94 -7.76
N LYS A 28 10.28 27.22 -7.39
CA LYS A 28 10.30 27.66 -5.99
C LYS A 28 9.00 27.32 -5.26
N ASP A 29 7.86 27.57 -5.88
CA ASP A 29 6.56 27.38 -5.24
C ASP A 29 6.27 25.89 -5.07
N LEU A 30 6.60 25.10 -6.09
CA LEU A 30 6.52 23.64 -6.08
C LEU A 30 7.39 23.01 -4.99
N ILE A 31 8.65 23.44 -4.84
CA ILE A 31 9.55 22.97 -3.78
C ILE A 31 9.01 23.33 -2.39
N ASN A 32 8.54 24.57 -2.19
CA ASN A 32 8.00 24.98 -0.90
C ASN A 32 6.70 24.24 -0.55
N GLU A 33 5.83 23.97 -1.53
CA GLU A 33 4.62 23.16 -1.34
C GLU A 33 4.98 21.74 -0.90
N ALA A 34 5.90 21.09 -1.62
CA ALA A 34 6.37 19.75 -1.31
C ALA A 34 7.00 19.66 0.09
N LEU A 35 7.88 20.60 0.43
CA LEU A 35 8.52 20.66 1.75
C LEU A 35 7.51 20.87 2.88
N ARG A 36 6.53 21.76 2.72
CA ARG A 36 5.48 21.95 3.73
C ARG A 36 4.69 20.68 3.96
N TYR A 37 4.33 19.98 2.88
CA TYR A 37 3.59 18.72 2.97
C TYR A 37 4.42 17.61 3.63
N GLY A 38 5.69 17.48 3.25
CA GLY A 38 6.63 16.53 3.83
C GLY A 38 6.88 16.79 5.31
N LEU A 39 7.21 18.03 5.69
CA LEU A 39 7.46 18.41 7.08
C LEU A 39 6.21 18.20 7.95
N LYS A 40 5.02 18.54 7.46
CA LYS A 40 3.76 18.28 8.18
C LYS A 40 3.57 16.79 8.45
N GLN A 41 3.84 15.93 7.47
CA GLN A 41 3.76 14.48 7.66
C GLN A 41 4.82 13.95 8.64
N MET A 42 6.06 14.43 8.54
CA MET A 42 7.15 14.04 9.44
C MET A 42 6.89 14.44 10.89
N MET A 43 6.23 15.58 11.11
CA MET A 43 5.84 16.05 12.45
C MET A 43 4.58 15.36 12.99
N THR A 44 3.80 14.70 12.13
CA THR A 44 2.61 13.99 12.56
C THR A 44 3.06 12.63 13.12
N PRO A 45 2.75 12.31 14.39
CA PRO A 45 3.03 10.98 14.92
C PRO A 45 2.41 9.95 13.99
N GLN A 46 3.19 8.95 13.55
CA GLN A 46 2.61 7.82 12.82
C GLN A 46 1.48 7.27 13.68
N ARG A 47 0.24 7.35 13.18
CA ARG A 47 -0.86 6.65 13.83
C ARG A 47 -0.41 5.19 13.92
N PRO A 48 -0.47 4.55 15.11
CA PRO A 48 -0.22 3.13 15.19
C PRO A 48 -1.08 2.48 14.11
N SER A 49 -0.43 1.72 13.22
CA SER A 49 -1.17 0.94 12.23
C SER A 49 -2.12 0.07 13.05
N THR A 50 -3.42 0.36 12.97
CA THR A 50 -4.42 -0.50 13.57
C THR A 50 -4.29 -1.81 12.81
N LEU A 51 -3.60 -2.78 13.40
CA LEU A 51 -3.57 -4.14 12.90
C LEU A 51 -5.03 -4.59 12.84
N TYR A 52 -5.56 -4.68 11.63
CA TYR A 52 -6.88 -5.22 11.42
C TYR A 52 -6.81 -6.70 11.76
N SER A 53 -7.56 -7.11 12.78
CA SER A 53 -7.69 -8.51 13.18
C SER A 53 -9.13 -8.94 12.95
N THR A 54 -9.33 -9.87 12.02
CA THR A 54 -10.63 -10.51 11.81
C THR A 54 -10.83 -11.54 12.92
N GLN A 55 -11.93 -11.44 13.67
CA GLN A 55 -12.22 -12.46 14.68
C GLN A 55 -12.54 -13.79 14.02
N ALA A 56 -11.85 -14.84 14.45
CA ALA A 56 -12.17 -16.20 14.05
C ALA A 56 -13.53 -16.61 14.63
N VAL A 57 -14.33 -17.30 13.83
CA VAL A 57 -15.57 -17.94 14.26
C VAL A 57 -15.45 -19.45 14.05
N SER A 58 -16.05 -20.22 14.95
CA SER A 58 -16.11 -21.67 14.79
C SER A 58 -17.12 -22.02 13.70
N LEU A 59 -16.66 -22.73 12.66
CA LEU A 59 -17.52 -23.30 11.62
C LEU A 59 -17.96 -24.74 11.96
N GLY A 60 -17.57 -25.25 13.12
CA GLY A 60 -17.79 -26.65 13.51
C GLY A 60 -16.72 -27.60 12.97
N ARG A 61 -17.02 -28.90 12.99
CA ARG A 61 -16.12 -29.96 12.52
C ARG A 61 -16.08 -29.98 10.99
N CYS A 62 -14.90 -30.17 10.40
CA CYS A 62 -14.75 -30.44 8.97
C CYS A 62 -15.48 -31.74 8.57
N LEU A 63 -16.43 -31.65 7.65
CA LEU A 63 -17.24 -32.80 7.21
C LEU A 63 -16.49 -33.76 6.28
N VAL A 64 -15.47 -33.24 5.57
CA VAL A 64 -14.67 -34.00 4.60
C VAL A 64 -13.31 -34.44 5.18
N GLY A 65 -13.11 -34.31 6.50
CA GLY A 65 -11.85 -34.65 7.14
C GLY A 65 -10.84 -33.51 7.08
N SER A 66 -9.88 -33.59 6.16
CA SER A 66 -8.84 -32.57 5.96
C SER A 66 -9.13 -31.70 4.73
N LEU A 67 -8.75 -30.43 4.78
CA LEU A 67 -8.76 -29.53 3.62
C LEU A 67 -7.36 -29.35 3.00
N ASP A 68 -6.36 -30.06 3.51
CA ASP A 68 -4.97 -29.93 3.05
C ASP A 68 -4.71 -30.67 1.74
N ASP A 69 -5.55 -31.66 1.39
CA ASP A 69 -5.54 -32.34 0.09
C ASP A 69 -6.74 -31.89 -0.75
N VAL A 70 -6.48 -30.95 -1.67
CA VAL A 70 -7.53 -30.40 -2.55
C VAL A 70 -8.13 -31.48 -3.45
N ALA A 71 -7.35 -32.46 -3.90
CA ALA A 71 -7.84 -33.50 -4.82
C ALA A 71 -8.81 -34.45 -4.11
N GLU A 72 -8.49 -34.86 -2.89
CA GLU A 72 -9.38 -35.67 -2.05
C GLU A 72 -10.67 -34.92 -1.71
N VAL A 73 -10.57 -33.64 -1.34
CA VAL A 73 -11.75 -32.80 -1.03
C VAL A 73 -12.69 -32.69 -2.23
N LEU A 74 -12.15 -32.44 -3.43
CA LEU A 74 -12.96 -32.35 -4.65
C LEU A 74 -13.60 -33.69 -4.99
N ALA A 75 -12.88 -34.81 -4.87
CA ALA A 75 -13.44 -36.13 -5.11
C ALA A 75 -14.61 -36.45 -4.15
N ILE A 76 -14.52 -36.05 -2.88
CA ILE A 76 -15.61 -36.20 -1.90
C ILE A 76 -16.78 -35.27 -2.21
N ALA A 77 -16.50 -34.01 -2.58
CA ALA A 77 -17.53 -33.00 -2.80
C ALA A 77 -18.31 -33.18 -4.12
N GLU A 78 -17.62 -33.59 -5.18
CA GLU A 78 -18.16 -33.72 -6.54
C GLU A 78 -18.54 -35.18 -6.88
N GLY A 79 -18.06 -36.14 -6.08
CA GLY A 79 -18.20 -37.59 -6.30
C GLY A 79 -17.15 -38.14 -7.26
N GLU A 80 -16.74 -39.41 -7.09
CA GLU A 80 -15.72 -40.10 -7.91
C GLU A 80 -16.04 -40.16 -9.43
N ALA A 81 -17.24 -39.75 -9.83
CA ALA A 81 -17.70 -39.72 -11.22
C ALA A 81 -17.57 -38.34 -11.90
N PHE A 82 -17.02 -37.32 -11.24
CA PHE A 82 -16.82 -36.00 -11.85
C PHE A 82 -15.71 -36.08 -12.91
N ARG A 83 -16.10 -35.87 -14.16
CA ARG A 83 -15.23 -35.90 -15.36
C ARG A 83 -15.46 -34.64 -16.18
#